data_AF-A0A443VMN1-F1
#
_entry.id   AF-A0A443VMN1-F1
#
_cell.length_a   1.000
_cell.length_b   1.000
_cell.length_c   1.000
_cell.angle_alpha   90.00
_cell.angle_beta   90.00
_cell.angle_gamma   90.00
#
_symmetry.space_group_name_H-M   'P 1'
#
loop_
_entity.id
_entity.type
_entity.pdbx_description
1 polymer ?
#
loop_
_entity_poly.entity_id
_entity_poly.type
_entity_poly.pdbx_seq_one_letter_code
_entity_poly.pdbx_strand_id
1 'polypeptide(L)'
;MSKSLNARCIRRWEVEFKGRCDSKFSMVWRKRDLRGYIRSCALTTADCMVDQMAERNAKVDFDGSAHGWSPEFATWYSERREQYQKEARDFLDAEATTDEIDEEIENELECWND
;
A
#
# COMPACT_ATOMS: atom_id res chain seq x y z
N MET A 1 18.87 3.04 10.25
CA MET A 1 18.12 2.14 9.35
C MET A 1 16.65 2.49 9.48
N SER A 2 16.04 3.06 8.44
CA SER A 2 14.58 3.15 8.39
C SER A 2 14.02 1.73 8.36
N LYS A 3 12.83 1.54 8.92
CA LYS A 3 12.11 0.26 8.80
C LYS A 3 11.56 0.18 7.38
N SER A 4 11.53 -1.02 6.80
CA SER A 4 10.87 -1.22 5.49
C SER A 4 9.41 -0.76 5.51
N LEU A 5 8.89 -0.39 4.34
CA LEU A 5 7.50 -0.03 4.10
C LEU A 5 6.58 -1.10 4.67
N ASN A 6 6.83 -2.38 4.36
CA ASN A 6 6.04 -3.50 4.90
C ASN A 6 5.96 -3.48 6.43
N ALA A 7 7.09 -3.28 7.12
CA ALA A 7 7.11 -3.23 8.58
C ALA A 7 6.36 -2.01 9.14
N ARG A 8 6.38 -0.88 8.43
CA ARG A 8 5.63 0.32 8.78
C ARG A 8 4.13 0.12 8.54
N CYS A 9 3.71 -0.35 7.37
CA CYS A 9 2.30 -0.65 7.04
C CYS A 9 1.71 -1.66 8.04
N ILE A 10 2.41 -2.75 8.36
CA ILE A 10 1.97 -3.71 9.38
C ILE A 10 1.74 -3.01 10.72
N ARG A 11 2.68 -2.16 11.14
CA ARG A 11 2.57 -1.45 12.41
C ARG A 11 1.38 -0.49 12.42
N ARG A 12 1.13 0.21 11.31
CA ARG A 12 0.03 1.18 11.18
C ARG A 12 -1.34 0.49 11.18
N TRP A 13 -1.50 -0.56 10.39
CA TRP A 13 -2.70 -1.43 10.43
C TRP A 13 -2.94 -2.02 11.82
N GLU A 14 -1.90 -2.49 12.51
CA GLU A 14 -2.04 -2.98 13.89
C GLU A 14 -2.49 -1.89 14.86
N VAL A 15 -2.04 -0.64 14.69
CA VAL A 15 -2.47 0.49 15.53
C VAL A 15 -3.95 0.78 15.27
N GLU A 16 -4.34 0.91 14.00
CA GLU A 16 -5.71 1.22 13.58
C GLU A 16 -6.71 0.15 14.06
N PHE A 17 -6.35 -1.13 13.90
CA PHE A 17 -7.23 -2.24 14.30
C PHE A 17 -7.12 -2.63 15.77
N LYS A 18 -6.21 -2.06 16.55
CA LYS A 18 -6.05 -2.43 17.97
C LYS A 18 -7.35 -2.23 18.76
N GLY A 19 -8.04 -1.12 18.52
CA GLY A 19 -9.34 -0.82 19.14
C GLY A 19 -10.45 -1.70 18.56
N ARG A 20 -10.47 -1.85 17.23
CA ARG A 20 -11.48 -2.63 16.49
C ARG A 20 -11.47 -4.12 16.85
N CYS A 21 -10.33 -4.67 17.24
CA CYS A 21 -10.14 -6.07 17.64
C CYS A 21 -10.25 -6.33 19.16
N ASP A 22 -10.61 -5.32 19.96
CA ASP A 22 -10.85 -5.54 21.39
C ASP A 22 -12.13 -6.36 21.59
N SER A 23 -11.97 -7.58 22.10
CA SER A 23 -13.07 -8.51 22.36
C SER A 23 -14.12 -7.99 23.33
N LYS A 24 -13.82 -6.94 24.10
CA LYS A 24 -14.80 -6.26 24.97
C LYS A 24 -15.85 -5.48 24.18
N PHE A 25 -15.51 -5.03 22.98
CA PHE A 25 -16.35 -4.13 22.17
C PHE A 25 -16.70 -4.73 20.80
N SER A 26 -15.83 -5.57 20.26
CA SER A 26 -15.96 -6.12 18.92
C SER A 26 -16.69 -7.45 18.89
N MET A 27 -17.79 -7.49 18.13
CA MET A 27 -18.56 -8.72 17.89
C MET A 27 -17.99 -9.53 16.71
N VAL A 28 -17.28 -8.86 15.80
CA VAL A 28 -16.81 -9.43 14.53
C VAL A 28 -15.31 -9.70 14.59
N TRP A 29 -14.51 -8.69 14.94
CA TRP A 29 -13.05 -8.77 14.91
C TRP A 29 -12.47 -9.27 16.23
N ARG A 30 -11.46 -10.13 16.13
CA ARG A 30 -10.78 -10.75 17.27
C ARG A 30 -9.29 -10.46 17.23
N LYS A 31 -8.62 -10.55 18.37
CA LYS A 31 -7.15 -10.39 18.48
C LYS A 31 -6.34 -11.28 17.54
N ARG A 32 -6.86 -12.45 17.16
CA ARG A 32 -6.20 -13.34 16.18
C ARG A 32 -6.14 -12.73 14.78
N ASP A 33 -7.14 -11.91 14.42
CA ASP A 33 -7.28 -11.34 13.08
C ASP A 33 -6.21 -10.27 12.83
N LEU A 34 -5.73 -9.60 13.89
CA LEU A 34 -4.55 -8.72 13.83
C LEU A 34 -3.32 -9.42 13.25
N ARG A 35 -3.12 -10.70 13.58
CA ARG A 35 -1.95 -11.48 13.13
C ARG A 35 -2.15 -12.18 11.79
N GLY A 36 -3.40 -12.32 11.35
CA GLY A 36 -3.78 -13.02 10.13
C GLY A 36 -4.25 -12.04 9.05
N TYR A 37 -5.54 -11.79 9.03
CA TYR A 37 -6.18 -10.99 8.00
C TYR A 37 -5.60 -9.57 7.91
N ILE A 38 -5.51 -8.86 9.03
CA ILE A 38 -5.03 -7.47 9.08
C ILE A 38 -3.56 -7.35 8.66
N ARG A 39 -2.73 -8.33 9.05
CA ARG A 39 -1.35 -8.40 8.56
C ARG A 39 -1.30 -8.56 7.03
N SER A 40 -2.22 -9.33 6.46
CA SER A 40 -2.28 -9.55 5.01
C SER A 40 -2.72 -8.26 4.31
N CYS A 41 -3.75 -7.58 4.81
CA CYS A 41 -4.16 -6.25 4.33
C CYS A 41 -2.99 -5.27 4.36
N ALA A 42 -2.20 -5.27 5.43
CA ALA A 42 -1.03 -4.39 5.52
C ALA A 42 0.05 -4.63 4.48
N LEU A 43 0.26 -5.89 4.08
CA LEU A 43 1.17 -6.21 3.00
C LEU A 43 0.59 -5.79 1.65
N THR A 44 -0.72 -6.03 1.44
CA THR A 44 -1.43 -5.57 0.25
C THR A 44 -1.37 -4.05 0.10
N THR A 45 -1.61 -3.27 1.17
CA THR A 45 -1.45 -1.80 1.13
C THR A 45 -0.04 -1.41 0.69
N ALA A 46 1.00 -2.03 1.28
CA ALA A 46 2.38 -1.72 0.90
C ALA A 46 2.68 -2.04 -0.57
N ASP A 47 2.16 -3.16 -1.09
CA ASP A 47 2.33 -3.54 -2.49
C ASP A 47 1.53 -2.63 -3.43
N CYS A 48 0.32 -2.21 -3.04
CA CYS A 48 -0.48 -1.22 -3.76
C CYS A 48 0.24 0.13 -3.85
N MET A 49 0.81 0.63 -2.75
CA MET A 49 1.60 1.88 -2.75
C MET A 49 2.78 1.80 -3.73
N VAL A 50 3.51 0.67 -3.73
CA VAL A 50 4.62 0.43 -4.66
C VAL A 50 4.12 0.40 -6.10
N ASP A 51 3.06 -0.34 -6.39
CA ASP A 51 2.51 -0.49 -7.74
C ASP A 51 1.99 0.83 -8.30
N GLN A 52 1.27 1.62 -7.50
CA GLN A 52 0.77 2.93 -7.91
C GLN A 52 1.90 3.91 -8.22
N MET A 53 2.94 3.97 -7.35
CA MET A 53 4.09 4.84 -7.58
C MET A 53 4.90 4.39 -8.79
N ALA A 54 5.12 3.09 -8.95
CA ALA A 54 5.82 2.52 -10.09
C ALA A 54 5.10 2.83 -11.41
N GLU A 55 3.77 2.64 -11.45
CA GLU A 55 2.95 2.98 -12.61
C GLU A 55 3.00 4.47 -12.92
N ARG A 56 2.84 5.33 -11.92
CA ARG A 56 2.88 6.79 -12.09
C ARG A 56 4.22 7.26 -12.64
N ASN A 57 5.32 6.76 -12.11
CA ASN A 57 6.67 7.10 -12.59
C ASN A 57 6.88 6.60 -14.03
N ALA A 58 6.51 5.36 -14.31
CA ALA A 58 6.58 4.78 -15.65
C ALA A 58 5.74 5.58 -16.66
N LYS A 59 4.58 6.07 -16.24
CA LYS A 59 3.69 6.86 -17.09
C LYS A 59 4.31 8.20 -17.46
N VAL A 60 4.94 8.87 -16.49
CA VAL A 60 5.67 10.13 -16.71
C VAL A 60 6.80 9.93 -17.72
N ASP A 61 7.53 8.82 -17.62
CA ASP A 61 8.61 8.51 -18.57
C ASP A 61 8.10 8.14 -19.97
N PHE A 62 6.90 7.55 -20.07
CA PHE A 62 6.32 7.12 -21.34
C PHE A 62 5.78 8.28 -22.19
N ASP A 63 4.96 9.16 -21.60
CA ASP A 63 4.31 10.26 -22.34
C ASP A 63 4.26 11.61 -21.61
N GLY A 64 4.95 11.74 -20.48
CA GLY A 64 4.98 12.96 -19.67
C GLY A 64 3.73 13.19 -18.83
N SER A 65 2.71 12.32 -18.91
CA SER A 65 1.54 12.34 -18.03
C SER A 65 1.80 11.53 -16.76
N ALA A 66 1.13 11.86 -15.66
CA ALA A 66 1.10 11.02 -14.46
C ALA A 66 -0.10 10.05 -14.44
N HIS A 67 -1.01 10.15 -15.41
CA HIS A 67 -2.29 9.43 -15.40
C HIS A 67 -2.68 8.93 -16.79
N GLY A 68 -3.60 7.96 -16.80
CA GLY A 68 -4.27 7.47 -18.01
C GLY A 68 -3.64 6.18 -18.53
N TRP A 69 -4.51 5.24 -18.91
CA TRP A 69 -4.11 3.92 -19.37
C TRP A 69 -4.25 3.81 -20.89
N SER A 70 -3.25 3.20 -21.55
CA SER A 70 -3.36 2.80 -22.96
C SER A 70 -2.76 1.41 -23.18
N PRO A 71 -3.21 0.66 -24.20
CA PRO A 71 -2.62 -0.64 -24.54
C PRO A 71 -1.12 -0.55 -24.88
N GLU A 72 -0.68 0.54 -25.50
CA GLU A 72 0.72 0.81 -25.82
C GLU A 72 1.54 0.96 -24.55
N PHE A 73 1.05 1.76 -23.59
CA PHE A 73 1.67 1.91 -22.29
C PHE A 73 1.73 0.57 -21.54
N ALA A 74 0.64 -0.19 -21.51
CA ALA A 74 0.59 -1.48 -20.84
C ALA A 74 1.66 -2.45 -21.36
N THR A 75 1.82 -2.51 -22.69
CA THR A 75 2.84 -3.36 -23.32
C THR A 75 4.24 -2.86 -22.96
N TRP A 76 4.48 -1.55 -23.09
CA TRP A 76 5.78 -0.94 -22.78
C TRP A 76 6.18 -1.09 -21.30
N TYR A 77 5.22 -0.90 -20.38
CA TYR A 77 5.44 -1.00 -18.94
C TYR A 77 5.65 -2.44 -18.51
N SER A 78 4.98 -3.42 -19.14
CA SER A 78 5.14 -4.84 -18.77
C SER A 78 6.58 -5.33 -18.84
N GLU A 79 7.38 -4.81 -19.78
CA GLU A 79 8.81 -5.13 -19.94
C GLU A 79 9.71 -4.45 -18.88
N ARG A 80 9.21 -3.40 -18.21
CA ARG A 80 9.97 -2.51 -17.31
C ARG A 80 9.44 -2.51 -15.88
N ARG A 81 8.32 -3.17 -15.63
CA ARG A 81 7.58 -3.15 -14.36
C ARG A 81 8.46 -3.46 -13.17
N GLU A 82 9.30 -4.49 -13.27
CA GLU A 82 10.18 -4.91 -12.16
C GLU A 82 11.18 -3.81 -11.75
N GLN A 83 11.70 -3.05 -12.72
CA GLN A 83 12.62 -1.95 -12.45
C GLN A 83 11.89 -0.83 -11.70
N TYR A 84 10.74 -0.38 -12.20
CA TYR A 84 9.97 0.68 -11.57
C TYR A 84 9.45 0.29 -10.18
N GLN A 85 9.01 -0.97 -10.00
CA GLN A 85 8.61 -1.47 -8.67
C GLN A 85 9.77 -1.46 -7.68
N LYS A 86 10.97 -1.84 -8.12
CA LYS A 86 12.16 -1.80 -7.27
C LYS A 86 12.50 -0.37 -6.87
N GLU A 87 12.55 0.56 -7.82
CA GLU A 87 12.85 1.97 -7.56
C GLU A 87 11.80 2.61 -6.65
N ALA A 88 10.52 2.33 -6.90
CA ALA A 88 9.42 2.79 -6.04
C ALA A 88 9.50 2.19 -4.63
N ARG A 89 9.85 0.90 -4.48
CA ARG A 89 10.06 0.28 -3.17
C ARG A 89 11.22 0.93 -2.43
N ASP A 90 12.37 1.13 -3.09
CA ASP A 90 13.55 1.76 -2.48
C ASP A 90 13.24 3.19 -2.04
N PHE A 91 12.51 3.95 -2.86
CA PHE A 91 12.05 5.30 -2.52
C PHE A 91 11.09 5.29 -1.33
N LEU A 92 10.02 4.47 -1.39
CA LEU A 92 9.03 4.41 -0.31
C LEU A 92 9.65 3.92 1.00
N ASP A 93 10.58 2.96 0.96
CA ASP A 93 11.34 2.49 2.14
C ASP A 93 12.12 3.63 2.84
N ALA A 94 12.57 4.63 2.09
CA ALA A 94 13.26 5.80 2.61
C ALA A 94 12.30 6.92 3.02
N GLU A 95 11.37 7.29 2.14
CA GLU A 95 10.68 8.58 2.19
C GLU A 95 9.22 8.50 2.64
N ALA A 96 8.56 7.34 2.52
CA ALA A 96 7.13 7.24 2.88
C ALA A 96 6.88 7.63 4.33
N THR A 97 6.00 8.60 4.53
CA THR A 97 5.66 9.12 5.85
C THR A 97 4.65 8.21 6.55
N THR A 98 4.46 8.43 7.86
CA THR A 98 3.39 7.72 8.58
C THR A 98 2.01 8.19 8.14
N ASP A 99 1.88 9.49 7.84
CA ASP A 99 0.61 10.10 7.46
C ASP A 99 0.15 9.56 6.10
N GLU A 100 1.04 9.46 5.10
CA GLU A 100 0.71 8.83 3.81
C GLU A 100 0.25 7.37 3.96
N ILE A 101 0.88 6.59 4.85
CA ILE A 101 0.45 5.21 5.11
C ILE A 101 -0.92 5.19 5.79
N ASP A 102 -1.20 6.12 6.70
CA ASP A 102 -2.49 6.22 7.37
C ASP A 102 -3.60 6.63 6.39
N GLU A 103 -3.34 7.58 5.49
CA GLU A 103 -4.27 7.95 4.41
C GLU A 103 -4.62 6.76 3.51
N GLU A 104 -3.63 5.95 3.11
CA GLU A 104 -3.88 4.73 2.32
C GLU A 104 -4.71 3.69 3.09
N ILE A 105 -4.53 3.58 4.41
CA ILE A 105 -5.34 2.70 5.26
C ILE A 105 -6.78 3.21 5.33
N GLU A 106 -6.97 4.52 5.51
CA GLU A 106 -8.29 5.14 5.57
C GLU A 106 -9.04 4.95 4.25
N ASN A 107 -8.39 5.19 3.10
CA ASN A 107 -8.97 4.96 1.77
C ASN A 107 -9.45 3.50 1.59
N GLU A 108 -8.62 2.52 1.97
CA GLU A 108 -9.00 1.10 1.90
C GLU A 108 -10.21 0.80 2.81
N LEU A 109 -10.25 1.38 4.01
CA LEU A 109 -11.35 1.19 4.96
C LEU A 109 -12.64 1.87 4.52
N GLU A 110 -12.57 3.02 3.84
CA GLU A 110 -13.71 3.65 3.19
C GLU A 110 -14.28 2.73 2.11
N CYS A 111 -13.44 2.15 1.26
CA CYS A 111 -13.87 1.17 0.25
C CYS A 111 -14.52 -0.09 0.83
N TRP A 112 -14.23 -0.47 2.08
CA TRP A 112 -14.90 -1.60 2.74
C TRP A 112 -16.31 -1.28 3.23
N ASN A 113 -16.64 0.00 3.38
CA ASN A 113 -17.92 0.46 3.90
C ASN A 113 -18.92 0.88 2.82
N ASP A 114 -18.49 1.00 1.56
CA ASP A 114 -19.33 1.18 0.37
C ASP A 114 -20.09 -0.11 -0.02
#